data_AF-B9DWW9-F1
#
_entry.id   AF-B9DWW9-F1
#
_cell.length_a   1.000
_cell.length_b   1.000
_cell.length_c   1.000
_cell.angle_alpha   90.00
_cell.angle_beta   90.00
_cell.angle_gamma   90.00
#
_symmetry.space_group_name_H-M   'P 1'
#
loop_
_entity.id
_entity.type
_entity.pdbx_description
1 polymer ?
#
loop_
_entity_poly.entity_id
_entity_poly.type
_entity_poly.pdbx_seq_one_letter_code
_entity_poly.pdbx_strand_id
1 'polypeptide(L)'
;MKNCEMWRCKVRKKLVLGIMSFALIIFFSSCNKNTRNTEEIIYYLKDLNSYSCNVNMSIKNSKEEINYSGKQFYHVKYGDRLDLGKDEIIFYKQNKIVAKRIGSGNIYNYNKNFDSLFKFCFIDQYISLLYTNEKIENSFQNISNQQYQVIHLDIPGNNKNINKAELYVNVKHNTPTYLIIYDSDGKERIKVHYTDFKANPELGEDVFNIN
;
A
#
# COMPACT_ATOMS: atom_id res chain seq x y z
N MET A 1 -12.43 69.63 21.85
CA MET A 1 -12.89 68.45 21.08
C MET A 1 -11.86 67.82 20.14
N LYS A 2 -10.94 68.56 19.50
CA LYS A 2 -10.00 68.01 18.49
C LYS A 2 -8.95 67.00 18.99
N ASN A 3 -8.54 67.06 20.26
CA ASN A 3 -7.52 66.14 20.80
C ASN A 3 -8.01 64.71 21.06
N CYS A 4 -9.31 64.51 21.28
CA CYS A 4 -9.87 63.18 21.59
C CYS A 4 -9.97 62.30 20.33
N GLU A 5 -10.27 62.90 19.18
CA GLU A 5 -10.36 62.18 17.90
C GLU A 5 -9.00 61.73 17.37
N MET A 6 -7.98 62.55 17.56
CA MET A 6 -6.60 62.24 17.15
C MET A 6 -6.00 61.08 17.95
N TRP A 7 -6.32 60.98 19.25
CA TRP A 7 -5.91 59.85 20.10
C TRP A 7 -6.59 58.54 19.68
N ARG A 8 -7.91 58.57 19.39
CA ARG A 8 -8.65 57.40 18.88
C ARG A 8 -8.13 56.89 17.53
N CYS A 9 -7.71 57.78 16.63
CA CYS A 9 -7.08 57.40 15.35
C CYS A 9 -5.71 56.73 15.54
N LYS A 10 -4.89 57.22 16.46
CA LYS A 10 -3.54 56.69 16.72
C LYS A 10 -3.59 55.28 17.35
N VAL A 11 -4.54 55.06 18.26
CA VAL A 11 -4.80 53.76 18.91
C VAL A 11 -5.39 52.75 17.91
N ARG A 12 -6.32 53.17 17.04
CA ARG A 12 -6.86 52.31 15.96
C ARG A 12 -5.78 51.86 14.96
N LYS A 13 -4.87 52.75 14.54
CA LYS A 13 -3.75 52.36 13.67
C LYS A 13 -2.80 51.36 14.32
N LYS A 14 -2.52 51.51 15.63
CA LYS A 14 -1.67 50.55 16.37
C LYS A 14 -2.34 49.19 16.59
N LEU A 15 -3.65 49.16 16.83
CA LEU A 15 -4.44 47.92 16.92
C LEU A 15 -4.51 47.17 15.58
N VAL A 16 -4.73 47.90 14.48
CA VAL A 16 -4.76 47.30 13.13
C VAL A 16 -3.38 46.75 12.73
N LEU A 17 -2.29 47.46 13.05
CA LEU A 17 -0.93 46.94 12.83
C LEU A 17 -0.64 45.68 13.68
N GLY A 18 -1.09 45.65 14.93
CA GLY A 18 -0.91 44.49 15.82
C GLY A 18 -1.63 43.24 15.31
N ILE A 19 -2.88 43.38 14.85
CA ILE A 19 -3.71 42.29 14.31
C ILE A 19 -3.12 41.76 12.99
N MET A 20 -2.64 42.65 12.10
CA MET A 20 -1.93 42.25 10.88
C MET A 20 -0.63 41.47 11.16
N SER A 21 0.11 41.83 12.21
CA SER A 21 1.34 41.10 12.57
C SER A 21 1.07 39.71 13.17
N PHE A 22 -0.06 39.54 13.86
CA PHE A 22 -0.43 38.26 14.47
C PHE A 22 -1.01 37.27 13.44
N ALA A 23 -1.70 37.77 12.41
CA ALA A 23 -2.21 36.96 11.31
C ALA A 23 -1.09 36.33 10.46
N LEU A 24 0.08 36.99 10.36
CA LEU A 24 1.25 36.49 9.61
C LEU A 24 1.97 35.31 10.29
N ILE A 25 1.85 35.15 11.61
CA ILE A 25 2.54 34.09 12.36
C ILE A 25 1.81 32.74 12.20
N ILE A 26 0.50 32.75 11.96
CA ILE A 26 -0.31 31.52 11.83
C ILE A 26 -0.10 30.84 10.45
N PHE A 27 0.39 31.57 9.44
CA PHE A 27 0.69 31.00 8.12
C PHE A 27 2.05 30.27 8.04
N PHE A 28 2.88 30.33 9.08
CA PHE A 28 4.13 29.58 9.15
C PHE A 28 4.05 28.28 9.97
N SER A 29 2.84 27.75 10.18
CA SER A 29 2.66 26.30 10.38
C SER A 29 2.87 25.58 9.05
N SER A 30 4.02 25.82 8.43
CA SER A 30 4.55 24.98 7.36
C SER A 30 4.75 23.62 7.99
N CYS A 31 3.79 22.74 7.72
CA CYS A 31 3.85 21.33 8.02
C CYS A 31 5.26 20.87 7.63
N ASN A 32 6.07 20.57 8.63
CA ASN A 32 7.47 20.17 8.48
C ASN A 32 7.47 18.77 7.87
N LYS A 33 7.06 18.68 6.59
CA LYS A 33 7.18 17.50 5.77
C LYS A 33 8.66 17.39 5.52
N ASN A 34 9.30 16.58 6.34
CA ASN A 34 10.61 16.02 6.06
C ASN A 34 10.57 15.54 4.60
N THR A 35 11.14 16.32 3.68
CA THR A 35 11.08 16.07 2.23
C THR A 35 12.05 14.94 1.90
N ARG A 36 11.80 13.75 2.45
CA ARG A 36 12.12 12.55 1.70
C ARG A 36 11.33 12.66 0.40
N ASN A 37 11.99 12.37 -0.72
CA ASN A 37 11.28 12.22 -1.98
C ASN A 37 10.20 11.16 -1.71
N THR A 38 8.93 11.56 -1.72
CA THR A 38 7.82 10.69 -1.35
C THR A 38 7.70 9.50 -2.29
N GLU A 39 8.41 9.50 -3.41
CA GLU A 39 8.43 8.42 -4.38
C GLU A 39 9.63 7.47 -4.21
N GLU A 40 10.62 7.79 -3.37
CA GLU A 40 11.85 6.99 -3.22
C GLU A 40 11.53 5.53 -2.84
N ILE A 41 10.61 5.32 -1.90
CA ILE A 41 10.17 3.98 -1.50
C ILE A 41 9.42 3.28 -2.63
N ILE A 42 8.59 4.00 -3.38
CA ILE A 42 7.83 3.46 -4.52
C ILE A 42 8.81 3.00 -5.62
N TYR A 43 9.83 3.80 -5.93
CA TYR A 43 10.89 3.42 -6.87
C TYR A 43 11.71 2.23 -6.38
N TYR A 44 12.10 2.24 -5.11
CA TYR A 44 12.80 1.10 -4.50
C TYR A 44 12.00 -0.21 -4.65
N LEU A 45 10.69 -0.19 -4.38
CA LEU A 45 9.85 -1.38 -4.52
C LEU A 45 9.65 -1.80 -5.98
N LYS A 46 9.55 -0.83 -6.90
CA LYS A 46 9.46 -1.09 -8.35
C LYS A 46 10.72 -1.77 -8.90
N ASP A 47 11.88 -1.36 -8.41
CA ASP A 47 13.18 -1.78 -8.95
C ASP A 47 13.67 -3.10 -8.35
N LEU A 48 12.85 -3.78 -7.54
CA LEU A 48 13.15 -5.12 -7.03
C LEU A 48 13.18 -6.13 -8.19
N ASN A 49 14.27 -6.88 -8.30
CA ASN A 49 14.35 -8.04 -9.19
C ASN A 49 13.61 -9.25 -8.60
N SER A 50 13.58 -9.35 -7.27
CA SER A 50 12.88 -10.41 -6.56
C SER A 50 12.50 -9.98 -5.14
N TYR A 51 11.52 -10.64 -4.56
CA TYR A 51 11.29 -10.59 -3.11
C TYR A 51 10.75 -11.92 -2.59
N SER A 52 10.86 -12.11 -1.28
CA SER A 52 10.09 -13.13 -0.57
C SER A 52 9.62 -12.61 0.78
N CYS A 53 8.45 -13.03 1.23
CA CYS A 53 7.93 -12.68 2.55
C CYS A 53 6.89 -13.70 3.02
N ASN A 54 6.68 -13.75 4.33
CA ASN A 54 5.55 -14.43 4.92
C ASN A 54 4.32 -13.52 4.84
N VAL A 55 3.14 -14.11 4.64
CA VAL A 55 1.86 -13.39 4.55
C VAL A 55 0.83 -13.99 5.48
N ASN A 56 0.10 -13.13 6.18
CA ASN A 56 -1.14 -13.49 6.88
C ASN A 56 -2.26 -12.62 6.32
N MET A 57 -3.27 -13.25 5.74
CA MET A 57 -4.36 -12.60 5.02
C MET A 57 -5.69 -12.89 5.71
N SER A 58 -6.46 -11.85 5.98
CA SER A 58 -7.87 -11.93 6.36
C SER A 58 -8.71 -11.47 5.18
N ILE A 59 -9.68 -12.28 4.75
CA ILE A 59 -10.63 -11.97 3.67
C ILE A 59 -12.04 -12.02 4.25
N LYS A 60 -12.73 -10.89 4.19
CA LYS A 60 -14.09 -10.70 4.72
C LYS A 60 -15.11 -10.73 3.58
N ASN A 61 -16.10 -11.62 3.71
CA ASN A 61 -17.32 -11.57 2.92
C ASN A 61 -18.51 -11.10 3.78
N SER A 62 -19.73 -11.06 3.25
CA SER A 62 -20.91 -10.60 4.00
C SER A 62 -21.33 -11.53 5.15
N LYS A 63 -20.77 -12.74 5.22
CA LYS A 63 -21.16 -13.80 6.16
C LYS A 63 -20.04 -14.22 7.10
N GLU A 64 -18.79 -14.19 6.64
CA GLU A 64 -17.65 -14.75 7.34
C GLU A 64 -16.33 -14.01 7.03
N GLU A 65 -15.35 -14.26 7.89
CA GLU A 65 -13.97 -13.85 7.73
C GLU A 65 -13.10 -15.11 7.63
N ILE A 66 -12.37 -15.24 6.52
CA ILE A 66 -11.50 -16.39 6.25
C ILE A 66 -10.06 -15.92 6.37
N ASN A 67 -9.26 -16.68 7.12
CA ASN A 67 -7.84 -16.39 7.34
C ASN A 67 -6.96 -17.38 6.59
N TYR A 68 -5.93 -16.86 5.94
CA TYR A 68 -4.89 -17.61 5.25
C TYR A 68 -3.52 -17.21 5.77
N SER A 69 -2.64 -18.18 5.95
CA SER A 69 -1.22 -17.95 6.22
C SER A 69 -0.40 -18.59 5.12
N GLY A 70 0.69 -17.95 4.73
CA GLY A 70 1.44 -18.39 3.56
C GLY A 70 2.75 -17.67 3.35
N LYS A 71 3.32 -17.88 2.17
CA LYS A 71 4.57 -17.26 1.73
C LYS A 71 4.46 -16.78 0.30
N GLN A 72 4.86 -15.55 0.05
CA GLN A 72 4.98 -15.00 -1.30
C GLN A 72 6.43 -15.05 -1.78
N PHE A 73 6.57 -15.31 -3.06
CA PHE A 73 7.81 -15.18 -3.81
C PHE A 73 7.50 -14.44 -5.11
N TYR A 74 8.39 -13.53 -5.46
CA TYR A 74 8.34 -12.77 -6.70
C TYR A 74 9.72 -12.80 -7.34
N HIS A 75 9.76 -12.96 -8.65
CA HIS A 75 10.96 -12.71 -9.43
C HIS A 75 10.57 -12.15 -10.81
N VAL A 76 11.15 -11.02 -11.19
CA VAL A 76 10.82 -10.27 -12.43
C VAL A 76 10.83 -11.15 -13.69
N LYS A 77 11.75 -12.12 -13.75
CA LYS A 77 11.87 -13.10 -14.86
C LYS A 77 10.94 -14.31 -14.76
N TYR A 78 10.65 -14.79 -13.55
CA TYR A 78 10.03 -16.12 -13.34
C TYR A 78 8.55 -16.04 -12.93
N GLY A 79 8.08 -14.87 -12.49
CA GLY A 79 6.71 -14.61 -12.08
C GLY A 79 6.53 -14.67 -10.56
N ASP A 80 5.29 -14.93 -10.15
CA ASP A 80 4.89 -14.88 -8.75
C ASP A 80 4.48 -16.27 -8.26
N ARG A 81 4.71 -16.54 -6.98
CA ARG A 81 4.31 -17.77 -6.31
C ARG A 81 3.76 -17.45 -4.93
N LEU A 82 2.62 -18.06 -4.61
CA LEU A 82 1.98 -18.01 -3.31
C LEU A 82 1.85 -19.42 -2.75
N ASP A 83 2.52 -19.69 -1.65
CA ASP A 83 2.31 -20.91 -0.85
C ASP A 83 1.21 -20.62 0.17
N LEU A 84 0.05 -21.27 0.03
CA LEU A 84 -1.07 -21.19 0.99
C LEU A 84 -0.98 -22.36 1.97
N GLY A 85 -0.28 -22.12 3.08
CA GLY A 85 -0.10 -23.10 4.15
C GLY A 85 0.53 -24.41 3.66
N LYS A 86 -0.12 -25.54 3.98
CA LYS A 86 0.30 -26.89 3.57
C LYS A 86 -0.60 -27.48 2.49
N ASP A 87 -1.54 -26.69 1.97
CA ASP A 87 -2.64 -27.21 1.16
C ASP A 87 -2.39 -27.00 -0.33
N GLU A 88 -1.94 -25.80 -0.71
CA GLU A 88 -1.91 -25.36 -2.09
C GLU A 88 -0.75 -24.41 -2.38
N ILE A 89 -0.19 -24.52 -3.58
CA ILE A 89 0.78 -23.57 -4.13
C ILE A 89 0.16 -22.99 -5.40
N ILE A 90 0.14 -21.67 -5.53
CA ILE A 90 -0.38 -20.95 -6.69
C ILE A 90 0.79 -20.26 -7.40
N PHE A 91 0.92 -20.48 -8.70
CA PHE A 91 1.91 -19.88 -9.58
C PHE A 91 1.25 -18.92 -10.55
N TYR A 92 1.70 -17.67 -10.57
CA TYR A 92 1.29 -16.64 -11.51
C TYR A 92 2.42 -16.41 -12.51
N LYS A 93 2.22 -16.89 -13.75
CA LYS A 93 3.13 -16.61 -14.87
C LYS A 93 2.38 -15.79 -15.90
N GLN A 94 3.10 -15.00 -16.71
CA GLN A 94 2.58 -14.00 -17.66
C GLN A 94 1.17 -14.29 -18.23
N ASN A 95 0.94 -15.51 -18.74
CA ASN A 95 -0.32 -15.90 -19.39
C ASN A 95 -1.09 -17.02 -18.68
N LYS A 96 -0.62 -17.53 -17.53
CA LYS A 96 -1.23 -18.69 -16.86
C LYS A 96 -1.17 -18.57 -15.34
N ILE A 97 -2.27 -18.97 -14.71
CA ILE A 97 -2.33 -19.17 -13.26
C ILE A 97 -2.54 -20.67 -13.04
N VAL A 98 -1.62 -21.27 -12.31
CA VAL A 98 -1.61 -22.72 -12.07
C VAL A 98 -1.54 -22.96 -10.58
N ALA A 99 -2.40 -23.82 -10.06
CA ALA A 99 -2.33 -24.24 -8.68
C ALA A 99 -2.06 -25.73 -8.55
N LYS A 100 -1.26 -26.06 -7.55
CA LYS A 100 -0.88 -27.41 -7.19
C LYS A 100 -1.34 -27.69 -5.77
N ARG A 101 -2.20 -28.69 -5.60
CA ARG A 101 -2.62 -29.17 -4.28
C ARG A 101 -1.54 -30.11 -3.74
N ILE A 102 -0.98 -29.80 -2.57
CA ILE A 102 0.18 -30.54 -2.03
C ILE A 102 -0.19 -31.98 -1.68
N GLY A 103 -1.33 -32.19 -1.00
CA GLY A 103 -1.72 -33.51 -0.51
C GLY A 103 -2.04 -34.54 -1.60
N SER A 104 -2.58 -34.12 -2.73
CA SER A 104 -2.93 -35.03 -3.84
C SER A 104 -1.98 -34.93 -5.04
N GLY A 105 -1.16 -33.88 -5.12
CA GLY A 105 -0.32 -33.59 -6.28
C GLY A 105 -1.10 -33.06 -7.49
N ASN A 106 -2.42 -32.90 -7.39
CA ASN A 106 -3.24 -32.45 -8.51
C ASN A 106 -2.89 -31.02 -8.92
N ILE A 107 -2.82 -30.82 -10.23
CA ILE A 107 -2.54 -29.52 -10.85
C ILE A 107 -3.81 -29.03 -11.54
N TYR A 108 -4.19 -27.79 -11.25
CA TYR A 108 -5.37 -27.14 -11.81
C TYR A 108 -4.94 -25.86 -12.49
N ASN A 109 -5.48 -25.60 -13.68
CA ASN A 109 -5.42 -24.28 -14.29
C ASN A 109 -6.64 -23.51 -13.80
N TYR A 110 -6.41 -22.40 -13.13
CA TYR A 110 -7.52 -21.56 -12.68
C TYR A 110 -7.99 -20.63 -13.79
N ASN A 111 -9.29 -20.37 -13.82
CA ASN A 111 -9.89 -19.36 -14.67
C ASN A 111 -9.78 -17.98 -13.99
N LYS A 112 -9.50 -16.92 -14.76
CA LYS A 112 -8.92 -15.64 -14.29
C LYS A 112 -9.65 -14.88 -13.16
N ASN A 113 -10.90 -15.21 -12.82
CA ASN A 113 -11.76 -14.30 -12.05
C ASN A 113 -11.65 -14.40 -10.51
N PHE A 114 -11.64 -15.60 -9.90
CA PHE A 114 -11.55 -15.72 -8.43
C PHE A 114 -10.11 -15.49 -7.93
N ASP A 115 -9.14 -16.02 -8.67
CA ASP A 115 -7.70 -15.88 -8.43
C ASP A 115 -7.17 -14.44 -8.51
N SER A 116 -7.93 -13.56 -9.14
CA SER A 116 -7.60 -12.14 -9.20
C SER A 116 -7.43 -11.54 -7.79
N LEU A 117 -8.17 -12.04 -6.79
CA LEU A 117 -8.09 -11.59 -5.40
C LEU A 117 -6.68 -11.73 -4.83
N PHE A 118 -6.13 -12.95 -4.81
CA PHE A 118 -4.79 -13.19 -4.26
C PHE A 118 -3.70 -12.51 -5.07
N LYS A 119 -3.90 -12.34 -6.39
CA LYS A 119 -2.98 -11.58 -7.24
C LYS A 119 -2.82 -10.14 -6.78
N PHE A 120 -3.90 -9.46 -6.38
CA PHE A 120 -3.82 -8.09 -5.84
C PHE A 120 -3.08 -8.01 -4.49
N CYS A 121 -2.89 -9.14 -3.80
CA CYS A 121 -2.12 -9.20 -2.56
C CYS A 121 -0.60 -9.22 -2.77
N PHE A 122 -0.12 -9.30 -4.01
CA PHE A 122 1.31 -9.23 -4.31
C PHE A 122 1.81 -7.79 -4.38
N ILE A 123 3.00 -7.54 -3.83
CA ILE A 123 3.58 -6.20 -3.74
C ILE A 123 3.97 -5.70 -5.13
N ASP A 124 4.58 -6.53 -5.98
CA ASP A 124 4.96 -6.16 -7.34
C ASP A 124 3.72 -5.85 -8.22
N GLN A 125 2.63 -6.60 -8.04
CA GLN A 125 1.38 -6.37 -8.74
C GLN A 125 0.74 -5.06 -8.30
N TYR A 126 0.73 -4.77 -7.00
CA TYR A 126 0.28 -3.50 -6.46
C TYR A 126 1.08 -2.33 -7.06
N ILE A 127 2.42 -2.42 -7.03
CA ILE A 127 3.31 -1.37 -7.54
C ILE A 127 3.14 -1.19 -9.06
N SER A 128 2.98 -2.28 -9.82
CA SER A 128 2.74 -2.22 -11.26
C SER A 128 1.45 -1.49 -11.60
N LEU A 129 0.38 -1.69 -10.81
CA LEU A 129 -0.91 -1.02 -11.01
C LEU A 129 -0.88 0.47 -10.69
N LEU A 130 0.01 0.95 -9.82
CA LEU A 130 0.14 2.39 -9.54
C LEU A 130 0.41 3.21 -10.80
N TYR A 131 1.15 2.64 -11.76
CA TYR A 131 1.49 3.30 -13.02
C TYR A 131 0.34 3.29 -14.04
N THR A 132 -0.81 2.69 -13.70
CA THR A 132 -2.04 2.82 -14.49
C THR A 132 -2.89 4.02 -14.05
N ASN A 133 -2.61 4.59 -12.88
CA ASN A 133 -3.29 5.78 -12.37
C ASN A 133 -2.63 7.05 -12.93
N GLU A 134 -3.43 8.11 -13.12
CA GLU A 134 -2.94 9.41 -13.60
C GLU A 134 -1.92 10.04 -12.64
N LYS A 135 -2.08 9.75 -11.33
CA LYS A 135 -1.23 10.26 -10.27
C LYS A 135 -1.07 9.21 -9.17
N ILE A 136 0.15 9.06 -8.67
CA ILE A 136 0.43 8.24 -7.49
C ILE A 136 0.16 9.09 -6.25
N GLU A 137 -0.85 8.70 -5.47
CA GLU A 137 -1.17 9.33 -4.21
C GLU A 137 -0.49 8.59 -3.05
N ASN A 138 0.09 9.35 -2.12
CA ASN A 138 0.64 8.79 -0.88
C ASN A 138 0.47 9.77 0.28
N SER A 139 0.50 9.23 1.49
CA SER A 139 0.48 9.97 2.75
C SER A 139 1.40 9.32 3.77
N PHE A 140 1.54 9.93 4.95
CA PHE A 140 2.32 9.36 6.05
C PHE A 140 1.43 9.19 7.28
N GLN A 141 1.60 8.07 7.98
CA GLN A 141 0.91 7.77 9.22
C GLN A 141 1.88 7.24 10.27
N ASN A 142 1.64 7.57 11.54
CA ASN A 142 2.38 7.03 12.67
C ASN A 142 1.47 6.03 13.41
N ILE A 143 1.89 4.78 13.47
CA ILE A 143 1.16 3.70 14.17
C ILE A 143 2.13 3.06 15.15
N SER A 144 1.79 3.05 16.44
CA SER A 144 2.60 2.43 17.51
C SER A 144 4.08 2.84 17.49
N ASN A 145 4.35 4.15 17.39
CA ASN A 145 5.69 4.76 17.29
C ASN A 145 6.50 4.37 16.04
N GLN A 146 5.84 3.82 15.01
CA GLN A 146 6.45 3.52 13.73
C GLN A 146 5.82 4.38 12.64
N GLN A 147 6.66 5.03 11.83
CA GLN A 147 6.24 5.84 10.71
C GLN A 147 6.08 4.97 9.46
N TYR A 148 4.93 5.10 8.81
CA TYR A 148 4.59 4.44 7.56
C TYR A 148 4.36 5.47 6.46
N GLN A 149 4.84 5.17 5.27
CA GLN A 149 4.30 5.72 4.04
C GLN A 149 3.11 4.87 3.63
N VAL A 150 1.96 5.50 3.43
CA VAL A 150 0.76 4.86 2.92
C VAL A 150 0.64 5.23 1.46
N ILE A 151 0.79 4.25 0.58
CA ILE A 151 0.62 4.41 -0.86
C ILE A 151 -0.83 4.04 -1.19
N HIS A 152 -1.50 4.86 -1.99
CA HIS A 152 -2.91 4.70 -2.34
C HIS A 152 -3.05 4.24 -3.79
N LEU A 153 -3.91 3.25 -4.01
CA LEU A 153 -4.21 2.70 -5.33
C LEU A 153 -5.73 2.62 -5.51
N ASP A 154 -6.25 3.32 -6.51
CA ASP A 154 -7.55 2.99 -7.09
C ASP A 154 -7.37 1.78 -8.01
N ILE A 155 -8.08 0.70 -7.73
CA ILE A 155 -7.95 -0.55 -8.50
C ILE A 155 -8.83 -0.43 -9.76
N PRO A 156 -8.25 -0.54 -10.97
CA PRO A 156 -9.02 -0.40 -12.20
C PRO A 156 -10.01 -1.55 -12.38
N GLY A 157 -11.20 -1.22 -12.87
CA GLY A 157 -12.27 -2.18 -13.16
C GLY A 157 -13.60 -1.81 -12.51
N ASN A 158 -14.57 -2.73 -12.56
CA ASN A 158 -15.92 -2.53 -12.03
C ASN A 158 -16.29 -3.63 -11.02
N ASN A 159 -15.36 -3.99 -10.13
CA ASN A 159 -15.61 -4.95 -9.07
C ASN A 159 -16.01 -4.21 -7.80
N LYS A 160 -17.28 -4.29 -7.40
CA LYS A 160 -17.78 -3.63 -6.18
C LYS A 160 -17.07 -4.11 -4.91
N ASN A 161 -16.51 -5.33 -4.90
CA ASN A 161 -15.82 -5.88 -3.72
C ASN A 161 -14.34 -5.51 -3.63
N ILE A 162 -13.76 -4.90 -4.68
CA ILE A 162 -12.35 -4.54 -4.77
C ILE A 162 -12.27 -3.22 -5.54
N ASN A 163 -12.15 -2.11 -4.83
CA ASN A 163 -12.17 -0.77 -5.42
C ASN A 163 -10.92 0.05 -5.12
N LYS A 164 -10.44 0.02 -3.87
CA LYS A 164 -9.26 0.77 -3.44
C LYS A 164 -8.33 -0.09 -2.63
N ALA A 165 -7.06 0.27 -2.59
CA ALA A 165 -6.10 -0.40 -1.73
C ALA A 165 -5.01 0.54 -1.19
N GLU A 166 -4.61 0.28 0.05
CA GLU A 166 -3.59 1.02 0.76
C GLU A 166 -2.42 0.10 1.12
N LEU A 167 -1.22 0.42 0.63
CA LEU A 167 0.01 -0.29 1.00
C LEU A 167 0.79 0.54 2.02
N TYR A 168 0.93 -0.01 3.23
CA TYR A 168 1.68 0.57 4.34
C TYR A 168 3.11 0.07 4.29
N VAL A 169 4.05 0.99 4.06
CA VAL A 169 5.49 0.70 3.99
C VAL A 169 6.20 1.39 5.15
N ASN A 170 6.92 0.63 5.95
CA ASN A 170 7.73 1.18 7.03
C ASN A 170 8.84 2.07 6.45
N VAL A 171 8.87 3.34 6.85
CA VAL A 171 9.81 4.34 6.30
C VAL A 171 11.26 4.12 6.75
N LYS A 172 11.47 3.49 7.90
CA LYS A 172 12.81 3.22 8.44
C LYS A 172 13.52 2.11 7.66
N HIS A 173 12.78 1.12 7.18
CA HIS A 173 13.34 -0.08 6.55
C HIS A 173 12.92 -0.28 5.09
N ASN A 174 12.07 0.60 4.54
CA ASN A 174 11.45 0.46 3.22
C ASN A 174 10.72 -0.89 3.04
N THR A 175 10.17 -1.44 4.13
CA THR A 175 9.55 -2.77 4.14
C THR A 175 8.02 -2.68 4.10
N PRO A 176 7.36 -3.26 3.10
CA PRO A 176 5.91 -3.43 3.10
C PRO A 176 5.47 -4.18 4.36
N THR A 177 4.45 -3.68 5.04
CA THR A 177 3.97 -4.23 6.32
C THR A 177 2.50 -4.61 6.25
N TYR A 178 1.65 -3.71 5.75
CA TYR A 178 0.23 -4.01 5.56
C TYR A 178 -0.23 -3.68 4.15
N LEU A 179 -1.12 -4.50 3.62
CA LEU A 179 -1.97 -4.13 2.49
C LEU A 179 -3.41 -4.24 2.95
N ILE A 180 -4.20 -3.19 2.71
CA ILE A 180 -5.63 -3.19 2.99
C ILE A 180 -6.37 -2.92 1.68
N ILE A 181 -7.33 -3.76 1.34
CA ILE A 181 -8.17 -3.62 0.14
C ILE A 181 -9.61 -3.38 0.58
N TYR A 182 -10.24 -2.37 -0.01
CA TYR A 182 -11.56 -1.86 0.31
C TYR A 182 -12.56 -2.13 -0.82
N ASP A 183 -13.82 -2.34 -0.47
CA ASP A 183 -14.93 -2.35 -1.42
C ASP A 183 -15.33 -0.92 -1.85
N SER A 184 -16.29 -0.80 -2.77
CA SER A 184 -16.77 0.50 -3.27
C SER A 184 -17.47 1.35 -2.20
N ASP A 185 -17.87 0.76 -1.07
CA ASP A 185 -18.47 1.46 0.07
C ASP A 185 -17.40 1.91 1.09
N GLY A 186 -16.12 1.62 0.83
CA GLY A 186 -15.01 1.93 1.73
C GLY A 186 -14.84 0.94 2.88
N LYS A 187 -15.46 -0.24 2.84
CA LYS A 187 -15.30 -1.27 3.89
C LYS A 187 -14.07 -2.13 3.60
N GLU A 188 -13.30 -2.42 4.64
CA GLU A 188 -12.17 -3.35 4.55
C GLU A 188 -12.65 -4.75 4.17
N ARG A 189 -12.14 -5.26 3.04
CA ARG A 189 -12.44 -6.61 2.55
C ARG A 189 -11.27 -7.54 2.71
N ILE A 190 -10.05 -7.04 2.55
CA ILE A 190 -8.84 -7.84 2.63
C ILE A 190 -7.83 -7.08 3.46
N LYS A 191 -7.19 -7.78 4.38
CA LYS A 191 -6.05 -7.27 5.11
C LYS A 191 -4.92 -8.28 5.04
N VAL A 192 -3.78 -7.86 4.52
CA VAL A 192 -2.54 -8.65 4.46
C VAL A 192 -1.56 -8.05 5.45
N HIS A 193 -0.91 -8.90 6.24
CA HIS A 193 0.25 -8.56 7.05
C HIS A 193 1.47 -9.29 6.49
N TYR A 194 2.44 -8.52 6.00
CA TYR A 194 3.70 -9.03 5.49
C TYR A 194 4.73 -9.06 6.61
N THR A 195 5.40 -10.20 6.78
CA THR A 195 6.53 -10.35 7.72
C THR A 195 7.71 -11.00 7.03
N ASP A 196 8.89 -10.87 7.63
CA ASP A 196 10.14 -11.48 7.13
C ASP A 196 10.44 -11.10 5.66
N PHE A 197 10.16 -9.85 5.29
CA PHE A 197 10.37 -9.34 3.96
C PHE A 197 11.86 -9.33 3.62
N LYS A 198 12.22 -10.01 2.53
CA LYS A 198 13.57 -10.05 1.96
C LYS A 198 13.51 -9.47 0.56
N ALA A 199 14.22 -8.37 0.35
CA ALA A 199 14.41 -7.75 -0.96
C ALA A 199 15.57 -8.40 -1.70
N ASN A 200 15.39 -8.62 -3.01
CA ASN A 200 16.37 -9.22 -3.92
C ASN A 200 17.05 -10.51 -3.41
N PRO A 201 16.34 -11.48 -2.80
CA PRO A 201 16.95 -12.77 -2.50
C PRO A 201 17.30 -13.52 -3.78
N GLU A 202 18.35 -14.33 -3.74
CA GLU A 202 18.65 -15.29 -4.80
C GLU A 202 17.53 -16.34 -4.87
N LEU A 203 16.69 -16.26 -5.90
CA LEU A 203 15.63 -17.22 -6.18
C LEU A 203 15.90 -17.86 -7.54
N GLY A 204 16.18 -19.16 -7.54
CA GLY A 204 16.33 -19.94 -8.75
C GLY A 204 15.00 -20.16 -9.47
N GLU A 205 15.07 -20.54 -10.74
CA GLU A 205 13.90 -20.89 -11.56
C GLU A 205 13.09 -22.05 -10.96
N ASP A 206 13.77 -22.96 -10.24
CA ASP A 206 13.19 -24.10 -9.53
C ASP A 206 12.12 -23.69 -8.51
N VAL A 207 12.25 -22.52 -7.88
CA VAL A 207 11.25 -21.97 -6.97
C VAL A 207 9.91 -21.74 -7.68
N PHE A 208 9.95 -21.44 -8.97
CA PHE A 208 8.78 -21.11 -9.78
C PHE A 208 8.36 -22.24 -10.73
N ASN A 209 8.98 -23.42 -10.63
CA ASN A 209 8.66 -24.56 -11.47
C ASN A 209 7.51 -25.38 -10.90
N ILE A 210 6.59 -25.73 -11.79
CA ILE A 210 5.44 -26.59 -11.50
C ILE A 210 5.89 -28.04 -11.76
N ASN A 211 6.84 -28.52 -10.96
CA ASN A 211 7.22 -29.95 -10.97
C ASN A 211 6.27 -30.74 -10.07
#